data_AF-A0A1E3NVY1-F1
#
_entry.id   AF-A0A1E3NVY1-F1
#
_cell.length_a   1.000
_cell.length_b   1.000
_cell.length_c   1.000
_cell.angle_alpha   90.00
_cell.angle_beta   90.00
_cell.angle_gamma   90.00
#
_symmetry.space_group_name_H-M   'P 1'
#
loop_
_entity.id
_entity.type
_entity.pdbx_description
1 polymer ?
#
loop_
_entity_poly.entity_id
_entity_poly.type
_entity_poly.pdbx_seq_one_letter_code
_entity_poly.pdbx_strand_id
1 'polypeptide(L)'
;MSQEEESAIKKPDLDAEDATESFYLRYYSGHQGRFGHEFLEFDVELNEDKKSAFSKMSDIVTDPEEQFNLITKNLQEVLNAQIIKDILEKRERPLKVYWGTAPTGRPHCGYFVPMTKLADLLKAGCEVTVLLADLHAFLDNMKASLEVVNFRAKYYEKVVKSILKSIGVPIEKLKFVVGSSYQLTEKYTLDIFRLSNIVSQNDAKRAGADVVKQVANPLLSGLIYPLMQALDEEHLGVDVQIGGVDQRKIFVLAEENLQSLGYKKRAHLMNPMVPGLTQGGKMSASDPNSKIDILEEPKQVKKKINTAFCAPGVVEDNGLLSFIEYVVLPIQELNKGAGQFEFPIDRPEKFGGPITYTSFEQLVKDYKEEKLAPPDLKTGVADAINVLLAPIREDFKNDPEFQEAQTKGYPAPVPEKKKVKKVKDKGSRHPGAIKKAEAAGDASGADEAAEKLKEAKLEESK
;
A
#
# COMPACT_ATOMS: atom_id res chain seq x y z
N MET A 1 -47.67 -56.01 2.34
CA MET A 1 -47.01 -55.42 1.15
C MET A 1 -47.59 -54.04 0.94
N SER A 2 -46.70 -53.05 0.85
CA SER A 2 -46.88 -51.59 0.64
C SER A 2 -47.76 -50.84 1.64
N GLN A 3 -47.13 -50.21 2.64
CA GLN A 3 -47.56 -48.93 3.18
C GLN A 3 -46.33 -48.03 3.31
N GLU A 4 -46.42 -46.84 2.71
CA GLU A 4 -45.49 -45.73 2.77
C GLU A 4 -45.52 -45.12 4.17
N GLU A 5 -44.36 -44.97 4.82
CA GLU A 5 -44.23 -44.14 6.02
C GLU A 5 -43.72 -42.76 5.61
N GLU A 6 -44.67 -41.83 5.51
CA GLU A 6 -44.47 -40.39 5.47
C GLU A 6 -43.78 -39.93 6.77
N SER A 7 -42.52 -39.51 6.71
CA SER A 7 -41.84 -38.92 7.88
C SER A 7 -42.14 -37.42 7.95
N ALA A 8 -42.86 -37.05 9.01
CA ALA A 8 -43.32 -35.71 9.29
C ALA A 8 -42.15 -34.73 9.51
N ILE A 9 -41.96 -33.78 8.60
CA ILE A 9 -41.18 -32.57 8.85
C ILE A 9 -42.04 -31.66 9.74
N LYS A 10 -41.72 -31.59 11.04
CA LYS A 10 -42.26 -30.56 11.94
C LYS A 10 -41.82 -29.19 11.41
N LYS A 11 -42.78 -28.37 10.98
CA LYS A 11 -42.56 -26.92 10.81
C LYS A 11 -42.30 -26.32 12.20
N PRO A 12 -41.24 -25.52 12.39
CA PRO A 12 -41.14 -24.70 13.59
C PRO A 12 -42.21 -23.59 13.51
N ASP A 13 -43.01 -23.45 14.55
CA ASP A 13 -43.77 -22.21 14.80
C ASP A 13 -42.74 -21.11 15.12
N LEU A 14 -42.59 -20.15 14.21
CA LEU A 14 -41.85 -18.92 14.44
C LEU A 14 -42.88 -17.81 14.63
N ASP A 15 -43.04 -17.37 15.88
CA ASP A 15 -43.84 -16.20 16.23
C ASP A 15 -43.27 -14.95 15.55
N ALA A 16 -44.15 -14.14 14.96
CA ALA A 16 -43.79 -13.04 14.07
C ALA A 16 -43.23 -11.78 14.76
N GLU A 17 -42.82 -11.86 16.04
CA GLU A 17 -42.32 -10.72 16.82
C GLU A 17 -40.79 -10.69 17.04
N ASP A 18 -40.02 -11.73 16.63
CA ASP A 18 -38.55 -11.81 16.83
C ASP A 18 -37.72 -11.64 15.53
N ALA A 19 -38.21 -10.89 14.55
CA ALA A 19 -37.58 -10.76 13.23
C ALA A 19 -36.36 -9.82 13.15
N THR A 20 -35.47 -9.82 14.14
CA THR A 20 -34.17 -9.10 14.12
C THR A 20 -32.96 -9.98 14.43
N GLU A 21 -33.12 -11.28 14.67
CA GLU A 21 -31.98 -12.18 14.92
C GLU A 21 -31.31 -12.65 13.62
N SER A 22 -29.98 -12.55 13.60
CA SER A 22 -29.12 -13.20 12.61
C SER A 22 -29.41 -14.70 12.60
N PHE A 23 -29.76 -15.28 11.44
CA PHE A 23 -29.98 -16.71 11.32
C PHE A 23 -28.89 -17.36 10.46
N TYR A 24 -28.49 -18.57 10.84
CA TYR A 24 -27.52 -19.36 10.10
C TYR A 24 -28.24 -20.31 9.14
N LEU A 25 -27.87 -20.28 7.86
CA LEU A 25 -28.32 -21.27 6.89
C LEU A 25 -27.19 -22.27 6.62
N ARG A 26 -27.32 -23.48 7.19
CA ARG A 26 -26.42 -24.60 6.88
C ARG A 26 -27.00 -25.40 5.71
N TYR A 27 -26.41 -25.27 4.53
CA TYR A 27 -26.84 -25.99 3.33
C TYR A 27 -25.95 -27.22 3.10
N TYR A 28 -26.59 -28.37 2.88
CA TYR A 28 -25.90 -29.63 2.58
C TYR A 28 -25.85 -29.83 1.06
N SER A 29 -24.68 -29.65 0.45
CA SER A 29 -24.41 -30.11 -0.91
C SER A 29 -23.52 -31.35 -0.82
N GLY A 30 -24.13 -32.53 -0.70
CA GLY A 30 -23.37 -33.77 -0.61
C GLY A 30 -22.76 -34.15 -1.97
N HIS A 31 -21.45 -33.93 -2.13
CA HIS A 31 -20.64 -34.67 -3.11
C HIS A 31 -19.79 -35.70 -2.35
N GLN A 32 -19.92 -36.99 -2.69
CA GLN A 32 -19.05 -38.03 -2.12
C GLN A 32 -17.69 -38.02 -2.85
N GLY A 33 -16.78 -37.18 -2.36
CA GLY A 33 -15.36 -37.24 -2.69
C GLY A 33 -14.60 -38.27 -1.83
N ARG A 34 -13.39 -38.64 -2.25
CA ARG A 34 -12.56 -39.72 -1.70
C ARG A 34 -12.12 -39.52 -0.23
N PHE A 35 -12.42 -38.37 0.40
CA PHE A 35 -11.92 -37.99 1.73
C PHE A 35 -12.95 -37.38 2.70
N GLY A 36 -14.26 -37.57 2.48
CA GLY A 36 -15.31 -37.18 3.45
C GLY A 36 -16.18 -35.99 3.00
N HIS A 37 -17.16 -35.65 3.84
CA HIS A 37 -18.20 -34.65 3.53
C HIS A 37 -17.63 -33.23 3.45
N GLU A 38 -17.95 -32.50 2.39
CA GLU A 38 -17.71 -31.05 2.26
C GLU A 38 -18.85 -30.27 2.92
N PHE A 39 -18.52 -29.17 3.62
CA PHE A 39 -19.49 -28.29 4.29
C PHE A 39 -19.45 -26.90 3.64
N LEU A 40 -20.61 -26.37 3.27
CA LEU A 40 -20.79 -24.96 2.90
C LEU A 40 -21.55 -24.26 4.04
N GLU A 41 -20.92 -23.26 4.66
CA GLU A 41 -21.52 -22.48 5.74
C GLU A 41 -21.68 -21.03 5.28
N PHE A 42 -22.93 -20.55 5.26
CA PHE A 42 -23.28 -19.21 4.82
C PHE A 42 -23.72 -18.37 6.02
N ASP A 43 -23.06 -17.22 6.19
CA ASP A 43 -23.53 -16.16 7.08
C ASP A 43 -24.41 -15.19 6.29
N VAL A 44 -25.70 -15.18 6.60
CA VAL A 44 -26.68 -14.26 5.99
C VAL A 44 -27.09 -13.21 7.01
N GLU A 45 -26.59 -11.99 6.85
CA GLU A 45 -27.10 -10.82 7.57
C GLU A 45 -28.12 -10.07 6.69
N LEU A 46 -29.33 -9.87 7.22
CA LEU A 46 -30.35 -9.05 6.60
C LEU A 46 -30.19 -7.58 7.04
N ASN A 47 -30.10 -6.66 6.08
CA ASN A 47 -30.19 -5.22 6.38
C ASN A 47 -31.65 -4.81 6.66
N GLU A 48 -31.84 -3.75 7.46
CA GLU A 48 -33.14 -3.22 7.92
C GLU A 48 -34.15 -2.95 6.78
N ASP A 49 -33.68 -2.72 5.55
CA ASP A 49 -34.53 -2.47 4.38
C ASP A 49 -35.11 -3.74 3.70
N LYS A 50 -34.90 -4.94 4.26
CA LYS A 50 -35.48 -6.24 3.82
C LYS A 50 -35.39 -6.56 2.31
N LYS A 51 -34.51 -5.89 1.55
CA LYS A 51 -34.42 -6.00 0.07
C LYS A 51 -33.05 -6.42 -0.47
N SER A 52 -32.02 -6.53 0.37
CA SER A 52 -30.70 -7.03 -0.06
C SER A 52 -30.05 -7.86 1.05
N ALA A 53 -29.62 -9.07 0.71
CA ALA A 53 -28.69 -9.85 1.51
C ALA A 53 -27.29 -9.67 0.90
N PHE A 54 -26.30 -9.30 1.70
CA PHE A 54 -24.90 -9.46 1.33
C PHE A 54 -24.47 -10.87 1.74
N SER A 55 -24.04 -11.67 0.78
CA SER A 55 -23.28 -12.89 1.08
C SER A 55 -21.92 -12.46 1.62
N LYS A 56 -21.69 -12.56 2.93
CA LYS A 56 -20.32 -12.47 3.46
C LYS A 56 -19.54 -13.64 2.86
N MET A 57 -18.51 -13.34 2.08
CA MET A 57 -17.73 -14.34 1.35
C MET A 57 -16.91 -15.16 2.35
N SER A 58 -17.47 -16.28 2.83
CA SER A 58 -16.86 -17.23 3.78
C SER A 58 -16.10 -18.37 3.12
N ASP A 59 -15.95 -18.37 1.80
CA ASP A 59 -15.23 -19.44 1.08
C ASP A 59 -13.71 -19.24 1.18
N ILE A 60 -13.14 -19.63 2.33
CA ILE A 60 -11.70 -19.86 2.43
C ILE A 60 -11.35 -21.01 1.49
N VAL A 61 -10.43 -20.78 0.57
CA VAL A 61 -9.95 -21.82 -0.33
C VAL A 61 -9.15 -22.85 0.47
N THR A 62 -9.56 -24.11 0.43
CA THR A 62 -8.95 -25.20 1.22
C THR A 62 -8.11 -26.18 0.39
N ASP A 63 -8.22 -26.15 -0.94
CA ASP A 63 -7.41 -26.98 -1.82
C ASP A 63 -6.00 -26.35 -2.02
N PRO A 64 -4.89 -27.06 -1.78
CA PRO A 64 -3.53 -26.53 -1.89
C PRO A 64 -3.16 -26.00 -3.27
N GLU A 65 -3.66 -26.62 -4.34
CA GLU A 65 -3.37 -26.17 -5.70
C GLU A 65 -4.13 -24.87 -5.98
N GLU A 66 -5.41 -24.81 -5.61
CA GLU A 66 -6.20 -23.59 -5.72
C GLU A 66 -5.67 -22.46 -4.83
N GLN A 67 -5.24 -22.76 -3.59
CA GLN A 67 -4.57 -21.81 -2.70
C GLN A 67 -3.28 -21.28 -3.33
N PHE A 68 -2.43 -22.15 -3.85
CA PHE A 68 -1.17 -21.75 -4.48
C PHE A 68 -1.43 -20.85 -5.70
N ASN A 69 -2.42 -21.19 -6.53
CA ASN A 69 -2.83 -20.37 -7.67
C ASN A 69 -3.35 -18.99 -7.23
N LEU A 70 -4.16 -18.94 -6.18
CA LEU A 70 -4.68 -17.68 -5.64
C LEU A 70 -3.57 -16.80 -5.03
N ILE A 71 -2.62 -17.41 -4.31
CA ILE A 71 -1.45 -16.73 -3.74
C ILE A 71 -0.57 -16.16 -4.85
N THR A 72 -0.39 -16.89 -5.96
CA THR A 72 0.59 -16.55 -6.99
C THR A 72 0.04 -15.82 -8.22
N LYS A 73 -1.29 -15.74 -8.40
CA LYS A 73 -1.88 -15.00 -9.53
C LYS A 73 -1.47 -13.54 -9.54
N ASN A 74 -1.36 -12.93 -10.72
CA ASN A 74 -1.06 -11.50 -10.91
C ASN A 74 0.26 -11.01 -10.28
N LEU A 75 1.15 -11.94 -9.90
CA LEU A 75 2.52 -11.63 -9.50
C LEU A 75 3.42 -11.60 -10.73
N GLN A 76 4.42 -10.71 -10.69
CA GLN A 76 5.45 -10.66 -11.72
C GLN A 76 6.51 -11.74 -11.51
N GLU A 77 6.82 -12.07 -10.25
CA GLU A 77 7.85 -13.07 -9.92
C GLU A 77 7.57 -13.72 -8.55
N VAL A 78 7.91 -15.01 -8.45
CA VAL A 78 7.82 -15.82 -7.22
C VAL A 78 9.16 -16.51 -7.00
N LEU A 79 9.80 -16.26 -5.85
CA LEU A 79 11.04 -16.94 -5.45
C LEU A 79 10.74 -18.03 -4.42
N ASN A 80 11.44 -19.16 -4.55
CA ASN A 80 11.33 -20.33 -3.66
C ASN A 80 9.88 -20.84 -3.48
N ALA A 81 9.13 -20.93 -4.59
CA ALA A 81 7.75 -21.42 -4.61
C ALA A 81 7.55 -22.78 -3.89
N GLN A 82 8.59 -23.63 -3.86
CA GLN A 82 8.53 -24.91 -3.16
C GLN A 82 8.26 -24.76 -1.66
N ILE A 83 8.78 -23.71 -1.00
CA ILE A 83 8.50 -23.45 0.42
C ILE A 83 7.00 -23.27 0.66
N ILE A 84 6.33 -22.57 -0.26
CA ILE A 84 4.89 -22.34 -0.21
C ILE A 84 4.16 -23.66 -0.42
N LYS A 85 4.49 -24.39 -1.49
CA LYS A 85 3.87 -25.69 -1.81
C LYS A 85 3.99 -26.68 -0.67
N ASP A 86 5.18 -26.83 -0.09
CA ASP A 86 5.43 -27.75 1.03
C ASP A 86 4.57 -27.45 2.25
N ILE A 87 4.33 -26.16 2.55
CA ILE A 87 3.49 -25.75 3.69
C ILE A 87 2.00 -26.02 3.39
N LEU A 88 1.55 -25.69 2.18
CA LEU A 88 0.15 -25.89 1.76
C LEU A 88 -0.19 -27.39 1.66
N GLU A 89 0.71 -28.22 1.13
CA GLU A 89 0.50 -29.67 0.97
C GLU A 89 0.46 -30.39 2.32
N LYS A 90 1.31 -29.99 3.28
CA LYS A 90 1.34 -30.60 4.63
C LYS A 90 0.09 -30.27 5.46
N ARG A 91 -0.54 -29.11 5.23
CA ARG A 91 -1.75 -28.64 5.93
C ARG A 91 -1.66 -28.64 7.46
N GLU A 92 -0.46 -28.57 8.03
CA GLU A 92 -0.26 -28.56 9.50
C GLU A 92 -0.63 -27.21 10.13
N ARG A 93 -0.53 -26.13 9.36
CA ARG A 93 -0.79 -24.75 9.79
C ARG A 93 -1.00 -23.83 8.59
N PRO A 94 -1.64 -22.65 8.76
CA PRO A 94 -1.71 -21.65 7.70
C PRO A 94 -0.32 -21.12 7.30
N LEU A 95 -0.22 -20.68 6.05
CA LEU A 95 0.94 -19.96 5.53
C LEU A 95 1.02 -18.58 6.19
N LYS A 96 2.19 -18.22 6.72
CA LYS A 96 2.42 -16.93 7.39
C LYS A 96 3.12 -15.98 6.44
N VAL A 97 2.48 -14.85 6.16
CA VAL A 97 2.95 -13.87 5.18
C VAL A 97 3.05 -12.51 5.84
N TYR A 98 4.06 -11.70 5.50
CA TYR A 98 4.01 -10.27 5.80
C TYR A 98 4.24 -9.37 4.60
N TRP A 99 3.61 -8.21 4.67
CA TRP A 99 3.82 -7.07 3.79
C TRP A 99 4.33 -5.90 4.63
N GLY A 100 5.45 -5.31 4.22
CA GLY A 100 6.03 -4.14 4.87
C GLY A 100 5.64 -2.84 4.16
N THR A 101 5.28 -1.82 4.94
CA THR A 101 5.05 -0.47 4.43
C THR A 101 5.67 0.58 5.34
N ALA A 102 6.51 1.45 4.77
CA ALA A 102 7.18 2.53 5.49
C ALA A 102 6.26 3.77 5.55
N PRO A 103 5.85 4.25 6.76
CA PRO A 103 4.99 5.41 6.92
C PRO A 103 5.66 6.76 6.56
N THR A 104 5.88 6.98 5.27
CA THR A 104 6.61 8.13 4.72
C THR A 104 5.65 9.20 4.17
N GLY A 105 5.40 9.24 2.86
CA GLY A 105 4.44 10.16 2.25
C GLY A 105 2.99 9.73 2.51
N ARG A 106 2.00 10.47 2.00
CA ARG A 106 0.61 9.97 2.00
C ARG A 106 0.47 8.83 0.98
N PRO A 107 -0.17 7.69 1.34
CA PRO A 107 -0.54 6.63 0.40
C PRO A 107 -1.32 7.18 -0.79
N HIS A 108 -1.26 6.47 -1.92
CA HIS A 108 -1.93 6.83 -3.16
C HIS A 108 -2.64 5.60 -3.75
N CYS A 109 -3.41 5.77 -4.82
CA CYS A 109 -4.15 4.66 -5.46
C CYS A 109 -3.28 3.47 -5.90
N GLY A 110 -1.96 3.63 -5.99
CA GLY A 110 -1.04 2.51 -6.19
C GLY A 110 -1.06 1.48 -5.03
N TYR A 111 -1.55 1.87 -3.85
CA TYR A 111 -1.74 0.97 -2.71
C TYR A 111 -2.85 -0.05 -2.94
N PHE A 112 -3.78 0.15 -3.90
CA PHE A 112 -4.76 -0.89 -4.20
C PHE A 112 -4.11 -2.19 -4.70
N VAL A 113 -2.96 -2.11 -5.39
CA VAL A 113 -2.25 -3.27 -5.94
C VAL A 113 -1.77 -4.25 -4.84
N PRO A 114 -1.01 -3.82 -3.81
CA PRO A 114 -0.71 -4.72 -2.71
C PRO A 114 -1.98 -5.12 -1.93
N MET A 115 -3.00 -4.26 -1.83
CA MET A 115 -4.21 -4.60 -1.07
C MET A 115 -5.04 -5.71 -1.72
N THR A 116 -5.18 -5.73 -3.05
CA THR A 116 -5.83 -6.85 -3.76
C THR A 116 -5.07 -8.15 -3.55
N LYS A 117 -3.74 -8.11 -3.47
CA LYS A 117 -2.96 -9.30 -3.13
C LYS A 117 -3.11 -9.72 -1.66
N LEU A 118 -3.17 -8.78 -0.71
CA LEU A 118 -3.48 -9.13 0.69
C LEU A 118 -4.86 -9.78 0.80
N ALA A 119 -5.83 -9.32 0.00
CA ALA A 119 -7.15 -9.90 -0.08
C ALA A 119 -7.12 -11.35 -0.58
N ASP A 120 -6.37 -11.63 -1.65
CA ASP A 120 -6.15 -12.99 -2.14
C ASP A 120 -5.50 -13.89 -1.07
N LEU A 121 -4.50 -13.38 -0.35
CA LEU A 121 -3.83 -14.13 0.73
C LEU A 121 -4.80 -14.46 1.88
N LEU A 122 -5.64 -13.51 2.29
CA LEU A 122 -6.66 -13.72 3.32
C LEU A 122 -7.70 -14.74 2.86
N LYS A 123 -8.14 -14.67 1.59
CA LYS A 123 -9.07 -15.63 0.98
C LYS A 123 -8.45 -17.03 0.83
N ALA A 124 -7.14 -17.11 0.62
CA ALA A 124 -6.38 -18.37 0.66
C ALA A 124 -6.17 -18.91 2.09
N GLY A 125 -6.68 -18.24 3.13
CA GLY A 125 -6.57 -18.68 4.51
C GLY A 125 -5.20 -18.40 5.15
N CYS A 126 -4.38 -17.53 4.56
CA CYS A 126 -3.08 -17.15 5.12
C CYS A 126 -3.23 -16.31 6.39
N GLU A 127 -2.25 -16.40 7.29
CA GLU A 127 -2.04 -15.41 8.35
C GLU A 127 -1.24 -14.25 7.79
N VAL A 128 -1.88 -13.07 7.66
CA VAL A 128 -1.27 -11.89 7.04
C VAL A 128 -0.90 -10.86 8.10
N THR A 129 0.38 -10.50 8.13
CA THR A 129 0.91 -9.41 8.96
C THR A 129 1.26 -8.20 8.10
N VAL A 130 0.76 -7.03 8.47
CA VAL A 130 1.17 -5.73 7.91
C VAL A 130 2.17 -5.09 8.87
N LEU A 131 3.42 -4.97 8.43
CA LEU A 131 4.45 -4.28 9.19
C LEU A 131 4.41 -2.78 8.85
N LEU A 132 4.05 -1.97 9.84
CA LEU A 132 4.17 -0.51 9.80
C LEU A 132 5.62 -0.17 10.18
N ALA A 133 6.46 -0.07 9.17
CA ALA A 133 7.91 0.05 9.31
C ALA A 133 8.32 1.50 9.64
N ASP A 134 7.98 1.96 10.84
CA ASP A 134 8.23 3.29 11.36
C ASP A 134 9.73 3.64 11.46
N LEU A 135 10.56 2.73 11.99
CA LEU A 135 12.01 2.95 12.00
C LEU A 135 12.60 3.02 10.60
N HIS A 136 12.09 2.22 9.66
CA HIS A 136 12.50 2.28 8.26
C HIS A 136 12.13 3.63 7.62
N ALA A 137 10.94 4.16 7.91
CA ALA A 137 10.53 5.50 7.48
C ALA A 137 11.42 6.61 8.07
N PHE A 138 11.92 6.44 9.28
CA PHE A 138 12.90 7.34 9.89
C PHE A 138 14.29 7.23 9.22
N LEU A 139 14.74 6.01 8.94
CA LEU A 139 16.04 5.73 8.31
C LEU A 139 16.12 6.17 6.84
N ASP A 140 14.98 6.19 6.13
CA ASP A 140 14.88 6.66 4.74
C ASP A 140 14.94 8.19 4.65
N ASN A 141 16.16 8.72 4.82
CA ASN A 141 16.51 10.12 4.59
C ASN A 141 15.82 11.12 5.55
N MET A 142 15.43 10.68 6.76
CA MET A 142 14.99 11.51 7.91
C MET A 142 14.03 12.67 7.58
N LYS A 143 13.06 12.45 6.67
CA LYS A 143 12.10 13.51 6.31
C LYS A 143 11.09 13.83 7.41
N ALA A 144 10.97 12.97 8.42
CA ALA A 144 10.05 13.12 9.55
C ALA A 144 10.71 12.65 10.86
N SER A 145 10.38 13.31 11.97
CA SER A 145 10.75 12.85 13.31
C SER A 145 9.99 11.58 13.68
N LEU A 146 10.51 10.79 14.61
CA LEU A 146 9.82 9.59 15.11
C LEU A 146 8.41 9.89 15.64
N GLU A 147 8.22 11.04 16.29
CA GLU A 147 6.89 11.48 16.75
C GLU A 147 5.90 11.63 15.58
N VAL A 148 6.31 12.29 14.49
CA VAL A 148 5.49 12.43 13.28
C VAL A 148 5.25 11.06 12.64
N VAL A 149 6.25 10.19 12.62
CA VAL A 149 6.13 8.84 12.06
C VAL A 149 5.12 8.00 12.83
N ASN A 150 4.99 8.16 14.16
CA ASN A 150 3.96 7.44 14.94
C ASN A 150 2.54 7.80 14.49
N PHE A 151 2.27 9.08 14.22
CA PHE A 151 0.98 9.50 13.65
C PHE A 151 0.79 8.99 12.22
N ARG A 152 1.86 8.96 11.41
CA ARG A 152 1.81 8.35 10.08
C ARG A 152 1.54 6.86 10.11
N ALA A 153 2.13 6.11 11.05
CA ALA A 153 1.88 4.68 11.21
C ALA A 153 0.39 4.42 11.49
N LYS A 154 -0.20 5.18 12.43
CA LYS A 154 -1.65 5.14 12.69
C LYS A 154 -2.48 5.49 11.45
N TYR A 155 -2.09 6.53 10.71
CA TYR A 155 -2.78 6.91 9.47
C TYR A 155 -2.72 5.79 8.42
N TYR A 156 -1.55 5.17 8.24
CA TYR A 156 -1.36 4.04 7.33
C TYR A 156 -2.20 2.83 7.72
N GLU A 157 -2.26 2.49 9.01
CA GLU A 157 -3.11 1.42 9.53
C GLU A 157 -4.59 1.65 9.14
N LYS A 158 -5.10 2.86 9.38
CA LYS A 158 -6.47 3.24 9.06
C LYS A 158 -6.73 3.22 7.54
N VAL A 159 -5.78 3.70 6.73
CA VAL A 159 -5.86 3.63 5.26
C VAL A 159 -5.94 2.18 4.77
N VAL A 160 -5.03 1.30 5.24
CA VAL A 160 -5.00 -0.12 4.84
C VAL A 160 -6.32 -0.80 5.21
N LYS A 161 -6.82 -0.59 6.44
CA LYS A 161 -8.11 -1.12 6.89
C LYS A 161 -9.26 -0.61 6.02
N SER A 162 -9.29 0.68 5.72
CA SER A 162 -10.37 1.29 4.90
C SER A 162 -10.35 0.79 3.46
N ILE A 163 -9.16 0.61 2.85
CA ILE A 163 -9.05 0.04 1.50
C ILE A 163 -9.54 -1.41 1.49
N LEU A 164 -9.11 -2.24 2.44
CA LEU A 164 -9.51 -3.66 2.47
C LEU A 164 -11.02 -3.80 2.70
N LYS A 165 -11.61 -2.98 3.57
CA LYS A 165 -13.06 -2.90 3.75
C LYS A 165 -13.78 -2.46 2.47
N SER A 166 -13.26 -1.45 1.76
CA SER A 166 -13.91 -0.94 0.54
C SER A 166 -13.94 -1.95 -0.60
N ILE A 167 -13.04 -2.94 -0.57
CA ILE A 167 -13.01 -4.05 -1.54
C ILE A 167 -13.62 -5.34 -0.97
N GLY A 168 -14.38 -5.28 0.13
CA GLY A 168 -15.19 -6.41 0.63
C GLY A 168 -14.40 -7.50 1.35
N VAL A 169 -13.22 -7.19 1.90
CA VAL A 169 -12.33 -8.20 2.49
C VAL A 169 -12.48 -8.27 4.01
N PRO A 170 -12.70 -9.47 4.59
CA PRO A 170 -12.66 -9.67 6.04
C PRO A 170 -11.25 -9.39 6.58
N ILE A 171 -11.14 -8.50 7.55
CA ILE A 171 -9.85 -8.04 8.12
C ILE A 171 -9.56 -8.64 9.50
N GLU A 172 -10.34 -9.61 9.97
CA GLU A 172 -10.25 -10.19 11.32
C GLU A 172 -8.94 -10.95 11.52
N LYS A 173 -8.43 -11.58 10.46
CA LYS A 173 -7.15 -12.32 10.45
C LYS A 173 -5.95 -11.44 10.08
N LEU A 174 -6.17 -10.15 9.81
CA LEU A 174 -5.12 -9.19 9.47
C LEU A 174 -4.46 -8.67 10.76
N LYS A 175 -3.16 -8.92 10.91
CA LYS A 175 -2.38 -8.44 12.06
C LYS A 175 -1.59 -7.20 11.66
N PHE A 176 -1.54 -6.20 12.53
CA PHE A 176 -0.65 -5.04 12.37
C PHE A 176 0.45 -5.10 13.42
N VAL A 177 1.69 -4.86 12.98
CA VAL A 177 2.85 -4.77 13.87
C VAL A 177 3.59 -3.49 13.53
N VAL A 178 3.97 -2.73 14.56
CA VAL A 178 4.81 -1.52 14.41
C VAL A 178 6.27 -1.94 14.56
N GLY A 179 7.14 -1.56 13.62
CA GLY A 179 8.53 -2.02 13.60
C GLY A 179 9.29 -1.75 14.90
N SER A 180 9.17 -0.54 15.45
CA SER A 180 9.80 -0.16 16.73
C SER A 180 9.37 -1.01 17.92
N SER A 181 8.27 -1.77 17.84
CA SER A 181 7.82 -2.64 18.93
C SER A 181 8.77 -3.81 19.20
N TYR A 182 9.64 -4.18 18.24
CA TYR A 182 10.61 -5.27 18.41
C TYR A 182 12.01 -4.95 17.85
N GLN A 183 12.13 -4.03 16.89
CA GLN A 183 13.39 -3.73 16.20
C GLN A 183 14.46 -3.07 17.08
N LEU A 184 14.08 -2.62 18.29
CA LEU A 184 15.01 -2.06 19.29
C LEU A 184 15.33 -3.04 20.43
N THR A 185 14.84 -4.27 20.36
CA THR A 185 15.14 -5.29 21.38
C THR A 185 16.61 -5.73 21.29
N GLU A 186 17.13 -6.24 22.40
CA GLU A 186 18.51 -6.76 22.47
C GLU A 186 18.78 -7.82 21.40
N LYS A 187 17.86 -8.79 21.26
CA LYS A 187 17.99 -9.87 20.28
C LYS A 187 18.08 -9.34 18.85
N TYR A 188 17.17 -8.44 18.45
CA TYR A 188 17.17 -7.87 17.11
C TYR A 188 18.44 -7.05 16.85
N THR A 189 18.86 -6.26 17.83
CA THR A 189 20.08 -5.44 17.74
C THR A 189 21.33 -6.31 17.58
N LEU A 190 21.45 -7.40 18.34
CA LEU A 190 22.55 -8.36 18.17
C LEU A 190 22.55 -9.01 16.79
N ASP A 191 21.37 -9.33 16.23
CA ASP A 191 21.27 -9.86 14.88
C ASP A 191 21.67 -8.84 13.80
N ILE A 192 21.37 -7.54 13.98
CA ILE A 192 21.91 -6.48 13.10
C ILE A 192 23.44 -6.52 13.12
N PHE A 193 24.06 -6.60 14.30
CA PHE A 193 25.53 -6.65 14.39
C PHE A 193 26.10 -7.92 13.76
N ARG A 194 25.47 -9.08 13.96
CA ARG A 194 25.88 -10.33 13.31
C ARG A 194 25.79 -10.23 11.79
N LEU A 195 24.67 -9.72 11.27
CA LEU A 195 24.49 -9.55 9.83
C LEU A 195 25.47 -8.53 9.25
N SER A 196 25.80 -7.47 10.01
CA SER A 196 26.81 -6.48 9.61
C SER A 196 28.25 -7.03 9.52
N ASN A 197 28.54 -8.15 10.17
CA ASN A 197 29.82 -8.85 10.03
C ASN A 197 29.90 -9.75 8.78
N ILE A 198 28.77 -9.99 8.12
CA ILE A 198 28.66 -10.91 6.97
C ILE A 198 28.42 -10.11 5.69
N VAL A 199 27.50 -9.14 5.72
CA VAL A 199 27.11 -8.37 4.56
C VAL A 199 28.12 -7.25 4.29
N SER A 200 28.70 -7.26 3.09
CA SER A 200 29.62 -6.20 2.68
C SER A 200 28.88 -4.86 2.48
N GLN A 201 29.60 -3.75 2.64
CA GLN A 201 29.04 -2.41 2.37
C GLN A 201 28.51 -2.28 0.93
N ASN A 202 29.17 -2.94 -0.03
CA ASN A 202 28.78 -2.93 -1.43
C ASN A 202 27.45 -3.67 -1.65
N ASP A 203 27.28 -4.83 -1.00
CA ASP A 203 26.06 -5.62 -1.13
C ASP A 203 24.87 -4.93 -0.46
N ALA A 204 25.06 -4.36 0.74
CA ALA A 204 24.03 -3.55 1.39
C ALA A 204 23.61 -2.36 0.52
N LYS A 205 24.57 -1.63 -0.06
CA LYS A 205 24.29 -0.50 -0.95
C LYS A 205 23.54 -0.94 -2.21
N ARG A 206 23.95 -2.06 -2.83
CA ARG A 206 23.32 -2.62 -4.02
C ARG A 206 21.90 -3.08 -3.73
N ALA A 207 21.68 -3.73 -2.58
CA ALA A 207 20.37 -4.20 -2.14
C ALA A 207 19.36 -3.06 -2.00
N GLY A 208 19.76 -1.95 -1.38
CA GLY A 208 18.89 -0.79 -1.16
C GLY A 208 18.72 0.16 -2.36
N ALA A 209 19.36 -0.09 -3.52
CA ALA A 209 19.49 0.89 -4.59
C ALA A 209 18.16 1.41 -5.18
N ASP A 210 17.14 0.55 -5.27
CA ASP A 210 15.85 0.88 -5.88
C ASP A 210 14.75 1.23 -4.84
N VAL A 211 15.09 1.15 -3.55
CA VAL A 211 14.16 1.30 -2.42
C VAL A 211 14.53 2.50 -1.57
N VAL A 212 15.79 2.58 -1.15
CA VAL A 212 16.31 3.70 -0.35
C VAL A 212 16.52 4.89 -1.23
N LYS A 213 16.12 6.07 -0.76
CA LYS A 213 16.32 7.31 -1.51
C LYS A 213 17.79 7.57 -1.79
N GLN A 214 18.14 7.67 -3.07
CA GLN A 214 19.48 8.02 -3.50
C GLN A 214 19.75 9.52 -3.30
N VAL A 215 20.85 9.85 -2.64
CA VAL A 215 21.29 11.23 -2.36
C VAL A 215 22.78 11.37 -2.68
N ALA A 216 23.24 12.61 -2.90
CA ALA A 216 24.63 12.89 -3.28
C ALA A 216 25.66 12.39 -2.26
N ASN A 217 25.31 12.45 -0.96
CA ASN A 217 26.13 11.95 0.13
C ASN A 217 25.31 10.93 0.94
N PRO A 218 25.31 9.63 0.55
CA PRO A 218 24.52 8.60 1.22
C PRO A 218 24.87 8.47 2.70
N LEU A 219 23.85 8.34 3.54
CA LEU A 219 24.01 8.13 4.99
C LEU A 219 24.16 6.64 5.31
N LEU A 220 24.76 6.33 6.46
CA LEU A 220 24.88 4.96 6.97
C LEU A 220 23.52 4.28 7.15
N SER A 221 22.47 5.04 7.48
CA SER A 221 21.10 4.52 7.62
C SER A 221 20.62 3.76 6.37
N GLY A 222 21.01 4.21 5.18
CA GLY A 222 20.66 3.54 3.92
C GLY A 222 21.32 2.17 3.73
N LEU A 223 22.44 1.91 4.42
CA LEU A 223 23.10 0.60 4.42
C LEU A 223 22.50 -0.34 5.47
N ILE A 224 21.96 0.21 6.56
CA ILE A 224 21.31 -0.56 7.63
C ILE A 224 19.91 -1.02 7.20
N TYR A 225 19.20 -0.18 6.44
CA TYR A 225 17.83 -0.44 5.97
C TYR A 225 17.61 -1.86 5.41
N PRO A 226 18.36 -2.34 4.40
CA PRO A 226 18.12 -3.68 3.83
C PRO A 226 18.45 -4.81 4.80
N LEU A 227 19.34 -4.58 5.79
CA LEU A 227 19.65 -5.56 6.83
C LEU A 227 18.46 -5.75 7.78
N MET A 228 17.84 -4.64 8.19
CA MET A 228 16.66 -4.67 9.06
C MET A 228 15.49 -5.36 8.36
N GLN A 229 15.22 -5.01 7.10
CA GLN A 229 14.15 -5.64 6.34
C GLN A 229 14.33 -7.17 6.19
N ALA A 230 15.56 -7.65 6.02
CA ALA A 230 15.84 -9.09 6.02
C ALA A 230 15.55 -9.75 7.37
N LEU A 231 15.97 -9.11 8.47
CA LEU A 231 15.75 -9.64 9.83
C LEU A 231 14.27 -9.64 10.23
N ASP A 232 13.45 -8.75 9.66
CA ASP A 232 12.01 -8.71 9.92
C ASP A 232 11.33 -10.04 9.54
N GLU A 233 11.82 -10.77 8.54
CA GLU A 233 11.30 -12.10 8.18
C GLU A 233 11.38 -13.11 9.32
N GLU A 234 12.48 -13.07 10.07
CA GLU A 234 12.71 -13.95 11.20
C GLU A 234 11.91 -13.51 12.42
N HIS A 235 12.00 -12.22 12.76
CA HIS A 235 11.41 -11.71 13.99
C HIS A 235 9.88 -11.61 13.94
N LEU A 236 9.29 -11.55 12.73
CA LEU A 236 7.84 -11.71 12.53
C LEU A 236 7.41 -13.19 12.43
N GLY A 237 8.34 -14.13 12.35
CA GLY A 237 8.04 -15.57 12.32
C GLY A 237 7.31 -16.03 11.05
N VAL A 238 7.59 -15.40 9.91
CA VAL A 238 6.90 -15.66 8.64
C VAL A 238 7.59 -16.70 7.76
N ASP A 239 6.85 -17.18 6.77
CA ASP A 239 7.34 -18.06 5.70
C ASP A 239 7.56 -17.30 4.39
N VAL A 240 6.81 -16.21 4.21
CA VAL A 240 6.78 -15.45 2.97
C VAL A 240 6.81 -13.94 3.24
N GLN A 241 7.61 -13.21 2.46
CA GLN A 241 7.50 -11.76 2.35
C GLN A 241 6.88 -11.40 1.00
N ILE A 242 5.98 -10.42 0.99
CA ILE A 242 5.44 -9.82 -0.22
C ILE A 242 5.88 -8.36 -0.38
N GLY A 243 6.18 -7.96 -1.61
CA GLY A 243 6.47 -6.57 -1.99
C GLY A 243 6.29 -6.32 -3.48
N GLY A 244 6.70 -5.15 -3.96
CA GLY A 244 6.85 -4.89 -5.39
C GLY A 244 8.16 -5.49 -5.92
N VAL A 245 8.29 -5.65 -7.24
CA VAL A 245 9.55 -6.11 -7.87
C VAL A 245 10.74 -5.17 -7.63
N ASP A 246 10.53 -3.94 -7.19
CA ASP A 246 11.62 -3.06 -6.77
C ASP A 246 12.26 -3.46 -5.44
N GLN A 247 11.61 -4.33 -4.66
CA GLN A 247 12.17 -4.93 -3.44
C GLN A 247 13.07 -6.15 -3.73
N ARG A 248 13.12 -6.63 -4.98
CA ARG A 248 13.80 -7.88 -5.36
C ARG A 248 15.24 -7.97 -4.86
N LYS A 249 16.00 -6.88 -4.91
CA LYS A 249 17.40 -6.88 -4.47
C LYS A 249 17.55 -7.05 -2.95
N ILE A 250 16.59 -6.56 -2.17
CA ILE A 250 16.54 -6.77 -0.71
C ILE A 250 16.10 -8.20 -0.40
N PHE A 251 15.10 -8.72 -1.12
CA PHE A 251 14.66 -10.11 -0.98
C PHE A 251 15.79 -11.10 -1.24
N VAL A 252 16.56 -10.90 -2.32
CA VAL A 252 17.75 -11.73 -2.61
C VAL A 252 18.82 -11.59 -1.53
N LEU A 253 19.04 -10.39 -0.98
CA LEU A 253 19.96 -10.20 0.15
C LEU A 253 19.53 -11.04 1.37
N ALA A 254 18.25 -11.05 1.70
CA ALA A 254 17.71 -11.85 2.79
C ALA A 254 17.91 -13.36 2.52
N GLU A 255 17.59 -13.80 1.30
CA GLU A 255 17.78 -15.18 0.87
C GLU A 255 19.22 -15.68 0.99
N GLU A 256 20.20 -14.83 0.64
CA GLU A 256 21.62 -15.18 0.64
C GLU A 256 22.24 -15.18 2.04
N ASN A 257 21.72 -14.37 2.98
CA ASN A 257 22.42 -14.07 4.23
C ASN A 257 21.73 -14.58 5.50
N LEU A 258 20.40 -14.77 5.52
CA LEU A 258 19.70 -15.21 6.74
C LEU A 258 20.16 -16.60 7.21
N GLN A 259 20.51 -17.50 6.29
CA GLN A 259 21.00 -18.83 6.64
C GLN A 259 22.35 -18.80 7.38
N SER A 260 23.19 -17.81 7.12
CA SER A 260 24.46 -17.62 7.85
C SER A 260 24.26 -17.26 9.32
N LEU A 261 23.08 -16.75 9.69
CA LEU A 261 22.68 -16.51 11.09
C LEU A 261 21.97 -17.73 11.71
N GLY A 262 21.80 -18.82 10.96
CA GLY A 262 21.05 -20.01 11.39
C GLY A 262 19.54 -19.90 11.18
N TYR A 263 19.06 -18.88 10.47
CA TYR A 263 17.64 -18.68 10.19
C TYR A 263 17.22 -19.34 8.87
N LYS A 264 15.95 -19.73 8.76
CA LYS A 264 15.42 -20.37 7.54
C LYS A 264 15.34 -19.38 6.37
N LYS A 265 15.43 -19.89 5.16
CA LYS A 265 15.10 -19.14 3.94
C LYS A 265 13.58 -18.92 3.86
N ARG A 266 13.14 -17.80 3.27
CA ARG A 266 11.73 -17.49 3.02
C ARG A 266 11.41 -17.52 1.52
N ALA A 267 10.13 -17.62 1.21
CA ALA A 267 9.64 -17.36 -0.14
C ALA A 267 9.37 -15.86 -0.33
N HIS A 268 9.47 -15.39 -1.57
CA HIS A 268 9.20 -13.99 -1.91
C HIS A 268 8.18 -13.88 -3.02
N LEU A 269 7.16 -13.05 -2.80
CA LEU A 269 6.10 -12.74 -3.77
C LEU A 269 6.26 -11.29 -4.24
N MET A 270 6.37 -11.08 -5.54
CA MET A 270 6.61 -9.75 -6.10
C MET A 270 5.52 -9.32 -7.06
N ASN A 271 4.78 -8.27 -6.66
CA ASN A 271 3.79 -7.62 -7.51
C ASN A 271 4.47 -6.79 -8.61
N PRO A 272 3.84 -6.65 -9.78
CA PRO A 272 4.30 -5.74 -10.82
C PRO A 272 4.24 -4.27 -10.35
N MET A 273 5.07 -3.43 -10.97
CA MET A 273 5.01 -1.99 -10.75
C MET A 273 3.90 -1.38 -11.60
N VAL A 274 2.89 -0.77 -10.98
CA VAL A 274 1.89 -0.01 -11.74
C VAL A 274 2.48 1.35 -12.17
N PRO A 275 2.45 1.68 -13.47
CA PRO A 275 2.93 2.96 -13.96
C PRO A 275 2.20 4.13 -13.29
N GLY A 276 2.92 5.23 -13.13
CA GLY A 276 2.40 6.51 -12.68
C GLY A 276 1.45 7.14 -13.68
N LEU A 277 0.78 8.22 -13.26
CA LEU A 277 -0.04 9.02 -14.18
C LEU A 277 0.80 9.73 -15.26
N THR A 278 2.09 9.93 -15.00
CA THR A 278 3.05 10.57 -15.91
C THR A 278 3.82 9.52 -16.70
N GLN A 279 4.15 9.82 -17.97
CA GLN A 279 4.86 8.91 -18.87
C GLN A 279 6.15 8.37 -18.25
N GLY A 280 6.33 7.04 -18.27
CA GLY A 280 7.58 6.37 -17.88
C GLY A 280 8.00 6.49 -16.41
N GLY A 281 7.10 6.95 -15.53
CA GLY A 281 7.36 7.10 -14.10
C GLY A 281 6.58 6.10 -13.24
N LYS A 282 7.00 5.90 -11.98
CA LYS A 282 6.21 5.21 -10.95
C LYS A 282 5.27 6.22 -10.27
N MET A 283 4.13 5.79 -9.73
CA MET A 283 3.41 6.62 -8.75
C MET A 283 4.32 6.83 -7.52
N SER A 284 4.74 8.06 -7.26
CA SER A 284 5.63 8.37 -6.14
C SER A 284 4.90 9.18 -5.08
N ALA A 285 4.91 8.71 -3.83
CA ALA A 285 4.37 9.45 -2.69
C ALA A 285 5.00 10.86 -2.52
N SER A 286 6.17 11.09 -3.10
CA SER A 286 6.92 12.35 -3.01
C SER A 286 6.64 13.37 -4.11
N ASP A 287 5.97 12.97 -5.19
CA ASP A 287 5.56 13.87 -6.28
C ASP A 287 4.02 14.00 -6.31
N PRO A 288 3.46 15.16 -5.91
CA PRO A 288 2.02 15.37 -5.85
C PRO A 288 1.29 15.25 -7.20
N ASN A 289 1.99 15.43 -8.32
CA ASN A 289 1.39 15.46 -9.66
C ASN A 289 1.35 14.08 -10.33
N SER A 290 2.22 13.14 -9.94
CA SER A 290 2.25 11.78 -10.50
C SER A 290 1.35 10.78 -9.78
N LYS A 291 0.60 11.21 -8.75
CA LYS A 291 -0.21 10.34 -7.90
C LYS A 291 -1.61 10.90 -7.61
N ILE A 292 -2.53 10.00 -7.28
CA ILE A 292 -3.85 10.31 -6.74
C ILE A 292 -3.86 9.87 -5.28
N ASP A 293 -4.07 10.80 -4.35
CA ASP A 293 -4.18 10.48 -2.92
C ASP A 293 -5.42 9.61 -2.66
N ILE A 294 -5.38 8.75 -1.64
CA ILE A 294 -6.53 7.87 -1.31
C ILE A 294 -7.75 8.67 -0.83
N LEU A 295 -7.54 9.90 -0.34
CA LEU A 295 -8.60 10.82 0.08
C LEU A 295 -8.81 11.96 -0.94
N GLU A 296 -8.32 11.81 -2.17
CA GLU A 296 -8.43 12.85 -3.18
C GLU A 296 -9.89 13.09 -3.57
N GLU A 297 -10.33 14.35 -3.55
CA GLU A 297 -11.70 14.73 -3.90
C GLU A 297 -12.00 14.47 -5.39
N PRO A 298 -13.26 14.14 -5.77
CA PRO A 298 -13.61 13.75 -7.15
C PRO A 298 -13.15 14.74 -8.23
N LYS A 299 -13.26 16.04 -7.94
CA LYS A 299 -12.82 17.10 -8.86
C LYS A 299 -11.30 17.05 -9.11
N GLN A 300 -10.50 16.75 -8.09
CA GLN A 300 -9.04 16.66 -8.22
C GLN A 300 -8.62 15.35 -8.88
N VAL A 301 -9.31 14.23 -8.60
CA VAL A 301 -9.13 12.96 -9.34
C VAL A 301 -9.29 13.21 -10.83
N LYS A 302 -10.42 13.79 -11.26
CA LYS A 302 -10.69 14.12 -12.68
C LYS A 302 -9.61 15.02 -13.27
N LYS A 303 -9.19 16.05 -12.54
CA LYS A 303 -8.13 16.98 -12.99
C LYS A 303 -6.80 16.25 -13.23
N LYS A 304 -6.37 15.38 -12.32
CA LYS A 304 -5.10 14.64 -12.41
C LYS A 304 -5.14 13.57 -13.50
N ILE A 305 -6.24 12.83 -13.63
CA ILE A 305 -6.43 11.86 -14.71
C ILE A 305 -6.43 12.55 -16.08
N ASN A 306 -7.03 13.74 -16.19
CA ASN A 306 -7.00 14.51 -17.43
C ASN A 306 -5.57 14.87 -17.87
N THR A 307 -4.66 15.13 -16.92
CA THR A 307 -3.24 15.41 -17.20
C THR A 307 -2.39 14.16 -17.40
N ALA A 308 -2.94 12.97 -17.15
CA ALA A 308 -2.19 11.72 -17.30
C ALA A 308 -1.77 11.49 -18.76
N PHE A 309 -0.60 10.89 -18.95
CA PHE A 309 -0.15 10.46 -20.27
C PHE A 309 -1.04 9.32 -20.77
N CYS A 310 -1.58 9.47 -21.98
CA CYS A 310 -2.51 8.51 -22.59
C CYS A 310 -2.55 8.78 -24.10
N ALA A 311 -1.54 8.30 -24.82
CA ALA A 311 -1.46 8.49 -26.27
C ALA A 311 -2.44 7.54 -27.00
N PRO A 312 -3.14 7.98 -28.06
CA PRO A 312 -4.02 7.11 -28.85
C PRO A 312 -3.30 5.86 -29.34
N GLY A 313 -3.93 4.69 -29.24
CA GLY A 313 -3.37 3.41 -29.72
C GLY A 313 -2.22 2.81 -28.89
N VAL A 314 -1.60 3.58 -27.99
CA VAL A 314 -0.44 3.13 -27.19
C VAL A 314 -0.91 2.42 -25.91
N VAL A 315 -0.70 1.11 -25.86
CA VAL A 315 -1.11 0.26 -24.72
C VAL A 315 0.05 0.00 -23.76
N GLU A 316 1.27 -0.01 -24.26
CA GLU A 316 2.50 -0.20 -23.50
C GLU A 316 2.76 1.02 -22.60
N ASP A 317 3.16 0.77 -21.34
CA ASP A 317 3.40 1.81 -20.32
C ASP A 317 2.22 2.78 -20.09
N ASN A 318 1.00 2.35 -20.39
CA ASN A 318 -0.21 3.13 -20.20
C ASN A 318 -0.76 2.95 -18.78
N GLY A 319 -0.42 3.89 -17.88
CA GLY A 319 -0.81 3.82 -16.47
C GLY A 319 -2.33 3.76 -16.21
N LEU A 320 -3.16 4.24 -17.15
CA LEU A 320 -4.62 4.14 -17.03
C LEU A 320 -5.10 2.71 -17.31
N LEU A 321 -4.57 2.07 -18.36
CA LEU A 321 -4.88 0.66 -18.66
C LEU A 321 -4.32 -0.25 -17.57
N SER A 322 -3.10 -0.02 -17.10
CA SER A 322 -2.52 -0.77 -15.98
C SER A 322 -3.32 -0.61 -14.68
N PHE A 323 -3.91 0.56 -14.43
CA PHE A 323 -4.80 0.72 -13.27
C PHE A 323 -6.05 -0.16 -13.41
N ILE A 324 -6.63 -0.27 -14.61
CA ILE A 324 -7.75 -1.18 -14.84
C ILE A 324 -7.32 -2.64 -14.62
N GLU A 325 -6.18 -3.04 -15.20
CA GLU A 325 -5.65 -4.41 -15.15
C GLU A 325 -5.29 -4.87 -13.73
N TYR A 326 -4.59 -4.05 -12.96
CA TYR A 326 -4.03 -4.45 -11.66
C TYR A 326 -4.86 -4.01 -10.45
N VAL A 327 -5.89 -3.18 -10.66
CA VAL A 327 -6.76 -2.70 -9.58
C VAL A 327 -8.23 -3.01 -9.87
N VAL A 328 -8.80 -2.45 -10.93
CA VAL A 328 -10.25 -2.55 -11.17
C VAL A 328 -10.67 -4.00 -11.43
N LEU A 329 -9.96 -4.69 -12.33
CA LEU A 329 -10.24 -6.07 -12.68
C LEU A 329 -10.11 -7.00 -11.45
N PRO A 330 -8.99 -7.05 -10.70
CA PRO A 330 -8.86 -7.90 -9.52
C PRO A 330 -9.89 -7.63 -8.44
N ILE A 331 -10.29 -6.36 -8.22
CA ILE A 331 -11.33 -6.02 -7.25
C ILE A 331 -12.69 -6.56 -7.71
N GLN A 332 -13.01 -6.46 -9.00
CA GLN A 332 -14.25 -7.04 -9.53
C GLN A 332 -14.25 -8.55 -9.46
N GLU A 333 -13.14 -9.22 -9.80
CA GLU A 333 -13.03 -10.67 -9.67
C GLU A 333 -13.18 -11.12 -8.22
N LEU A 334 -12.65 -10.33 -7.28
CA LEU A 334 -12.77 -10.62 -5.86
C LEU A 334 -14.23 -10.51 -5.39
N ASN A 335 -14.96 -9.49 -5.83
CA ASN A 335 -16.33 -9.23 -5.39
C ASN A 335 -17.41 -10.02 -6.13
N LYS A 336 -17.21 -10.28 -7.43
CA LYS A 336 -18.21 -10.88 -8.33
C LYS A 336 -17.86 -12.31 -8.77
N GLY A 337 -16.61 -12.74 -8.60
CA GLY A 337 -16.11 -14.05 -9.03
C GLY A 337 -15.16 -13.97 -10.23
N ALA A 338 -14.39 -15.04 -10.46
CA ALA A 338 -13.37 -15.10 -11.50
C ALA A 338 -13.95 -14.84 -12.90
N GLY A 339 -13.24 -14.05 -13.72
CA GLY A 339 -13.67 -13.71 -15.08
C GLY A 339 -14.80 -12.67 -15.16
N GLN A 340 -15.26 -12.13 -14.03
CA GLN A 340 -16.24 -11.04 -14.01
C GLN A 340 -15.54 -9.69 -14.17
N PHE A 341 -15.82 -9.02 -15.27
CA PHE A 341 -15.31 -7.69 -15.56
C PHE A 341 -16.40 -6.86 -16.23
N GLU A 342 -16.66 -5.67 -15.70
CA GLU A 342 -17.53 -4.68 -16.31
C GLU A 342 -16.89 -3.29 -16.14
N PHE A 343 -16.63 -2.61 -17.25
CA PHE A 343 -16.05 -1.28 -17.24
C PHE A 343 -16.91 -0.33 -18.07
N PRO A 344 -17.89 0.34 -17.42
CA PRO A 344 -18.72 1.34 -18.07
C PRO A 344 -17.94 2.62 -18.32
N ILE A 345 -18.14 3.22 -19.49
CA ILE A 345 -17.59 4.51 -19.89
C ILE A 345 -18.76 5.38 -20.37
N ASP A 346 -19.03 6.45 -19.63
CA ASP A 346 -20.05 7.45 -19.99
C ASP A 346 -19.51 8.39 -21.07
N ARG A 347 -19.56 7.93 -22.32
CA ARG A 347 -19.10 8.67 -23.49
C ARG A 347 -20.27 9.46 -24.11
N PRO A 348 -20.05 10.72 -24.55
CA PRO A 348 -21.11 11.50 -25.18
C PRO A 348 -21.69 10.85 -26.45
N GLU A 349 -23.00 11.03 -26.68
CA GLU A 349 -23.72 10.52 -27.87
C GLU A 349 -23.03 10.83 -29.20
N LYS A 350 -22.44 12.03 -29.32
CA LYS A 350 -21.70 12.47 -30.52
C LYS A 350 -20.53 11.55 -30.89
N PHE A 351 -20.00 10.79 -29.92
CA PHE A 351 -18.88 9.86 -30.11
C PHE A 351 -19.31 8.39 -30.04
N GLY A 352 -20.61 8.10 -30.13
CA GLY A 352 -21.17 6.75 -30.13
C GLY A 352 -21.78 6.31 -28.79
N GLY A 353 -22.08 7.26 -27.90
CA GLY A 353 -22.82 7.03 -26.66
C GLY A 353 -22.08 6.20 -25.60
N PRO A 354 -22.71 5.97 -24.43
CA PRO A 354 -22.17 5.14 -23.37
C PRO A 354 -21.84 3.73 -23.85
N ILE A 355 -20.71 3.19 -23.40
CA ILE A 355 -20.24 1.84 -23.72
C ILE A 355 -19.85 1.12 -22.44
N THR A 356 -20.05 -0.20 -22.39
CA THR A 356 -19.56 -1.03 -21.27
C THR A 356 -18.72 -2.16 -21.83
N TYR A 357 -17.48 -2.26 -21.36
CA TYR A 357 -16.58 -3.37 -21.69
C TYR A 357 -16.78 -4.52 -20.71
N THR A 358 -16.95 -5.73 -21.21
CA THR A 358 -17.08 -6.96 -20.39
C THR A 358 -15.84 -7.86 -20.42
N SER A 359 -14.79 -7.44 -21.15
CA SER A 359 -13.47 -8.08 -21.17
C SER A 359 -12.39 -7.00 -21.21
N PHE A 360 -11.35 -7.16 -20.39
CA PHE A 360 -10.20 -6.26 -20.39
C PHE A 360 -9.43 -6.33 -21.70
N GLU A 361 -9.30 -7.53 -22.28
CA GLU A 361 -8.66 -7.76 -23.58
C GLU A 361 -9.38 -7.01 -24.70
N GLN A 362 -10.72 -7.00 -24.67
CA GLN A 362 -11.51 -6.25 -25.65
C GLN A 362 -11.34 -4.74 -25.48
N LEU A 363 -11.26 -4.24 -24.24
CA LEU A 363 -10.96 -2.83 -23.96
C LEU A 363 -9.59 -2.44 -24.51
N VAL A 364 -8.55 -3.23 -24.23
CA VAL A 364 -7.18 -2.99 -24.72
C VAL A 364 -7.14 -3.03 -26.25
N LYS A 365 -7.83 -4.00 -26.86
CA LYS A 365 -7.91 -4.13 -28.31
C LYS A 365 -8.57 -2.90 -28.95
N ASP A 366 -9.71 -2.46 -28.44
CA ASP A 366 -10.41 -1.30 -28.99
C ASP A 366 -9.65 0.01 -28.75
N TYR A 367 -8.88 0.11 -27.65
CA TYR A 367 -7.98 1.24 -27.44
C TYR A 367 -6.81 1.24 -28.44
N LYS A 368 -6.21 0.06 -28.69
CA LYS A 368 -5.11 -0.14 -29.65
C LYS A 368 -5.54 0.14 -31.09
N GLU A 369 -6.76 -0.24 -31.44
CA GLU A 369 -7.38 0.02 -32.75
C GLU A 369 -8.00 1.43 -32.85
N GLU A 370 -7.79 2.28 -31.83
CA GLU A 370 -8.28 3.67 -31.76
C GLU A 370 -9.81 3.83 -31.84
N LYS A 371 -10.58 2.78 -31.50
CA LYS A 371 -12.04 2.82 -31.37
C LYS A 371 -12.47 3.44 -30.03
N LEU A 372 -11.61 3.38 -29.02
CA LEU A 372 -11.76 4.07 -27.74
C LEU A 372 -10.77 5.23 -27.67
N ALA A 373 -11.28 6.46 -27.58
CA ALA A 373 -10.43 7.64 -27.53
C ALA A 373 -9.84 7.86 -26.12
N PRO A 374 -8.65 8.47 -25.99
CA PRO A 374 -8.05 8.77 -24.69
C PRO A 374 -8.94 9.56 -23.71
N PRO A 375 -9.72 10.58 -24.13
CA PRO A 375 -10.62 11.30 -23.20
C PRO A 375 -11.71 10.41 -22.59
N ASP A 376 -12.18 9.42 -23.35
CA ASP A 376 -13.22 8.49 -22.89
C ASP A 376 -12.64 7.51 -21.87
N LEU A 377 -11.47 6.92 -22.17
CA LEU A 377 -10.73 6.07 -21.23
C LEU A 377 -10.43 6.83 -19.91
N LYS A 378 -9.96 8.08 -20.01
CA LYS A 378 -9.72 8.96 -18.85
C LYS A 378 -10.98 9.18 -18.02
N THR A 379 -12.13 9.35 -18.65
CA THR A 379 -13.41 9.54 -17.96
C THR A 379 -13.79 8.27 -17.20
N GLY A 380 -13.81 7.11 -17.87
CA GLY A 380 -14.11 5.83 -17.23
C GLY A 380 -13.18 5.51 -16.06
N VAL A 381 -11.87 5.76 -16.19
CA VAL A 381 -10.90 5.53 -15.10
C VAL A 381 -11.12 6.49 -13.94
N ALA A 382 -11.41 7.77 -14.20
CA ALA A 382 -11.72 8.72 -13.13
C ALA A 382 -12.98 8.33 -12.35
N ASP A 383 -14.00 7.83 -13.04
CA ASP A 383 -15.24 7.36 -12.42
C ASP A 383 -15.01 6.10 -11.58
N ALA A 384 -14.27 5.11 -12.12
CA ALA A 384 -13.89 3.91 -11.39
C ALA A 384 -13.08 4.23 -10.12
N ILE A 385 -12.10 5.14 -10.21
CA ILE A 385 -11.34 5.59 -9.03
C ILE A 385 -12.27 6.25 -8.01
N ASN A 386 -13.22 7.09 -8.44
CA ASN A 386 -14.13 7.75 -7.53
C ASN A 386 -15.05 6.78 -6.80
N VAL A 387 -15.50 5.70 -7.45
CA VAL A 387 -16.25 4.61 -6.81
C VAL A 387 -15.40 3.95 -5.73
N LEU A 388 -14.14 3.61 -6.03
CA LEU A 388 -13.24 2.96 -5.07
C LEU A 388 -12.87 3.86 -3.88
N LEU A 389 -12.70 5.17 -4.10
CA LEU A 389 -12.32 6.12 -3.05
C LEU A 389 -13.51 6.62 -2.22
N ALA A 390 -14.75 6.55 -2.72
CA ALA A 390 -15.93 7.04 -2.00
C ALA A 390 -16.09 6.47 -0.57
N PRO A 391 -16.09 5.14 -0.35
CA PRO A 391 -16.20 4.58 1.00
C PRO A 391 -15.01 4.96 1.88
N ILE A 392 -13.80 5.11 1.32
CA ILE A 392 -12.61 5.47 2.09
C ILE A 392 -12.67 6.93 2.57
N ARG A 393 -13.18 7.83 1.72
CA ARG A 393 -13.44 9.23 2.13
C ARG A 393 -14.51 9.30 3.22
N GLU A 394 -15.51 8.43 3.16
CA GLU A 394 -16.58 8.37 4.17
C GLU A 394 -16.04 7.83 5.50
N ASP A 395 -15.28 6.73 5.49
CA ASP A 395 -14.57 6.21 6.66
C ASP A 395 -13.69 7.29 7.31
N PHE A 396 -12.95 8.07 6.51
CA PHE A 396 -12.14 9.17 7.02
C PHE A 396 -12.96 10.30 7.65
N LYS A 397 -14.11 10.67 7.08
CA LYS A 397 -15.00 11.70 7.65
C LYS A 397 -15.61 11.27 8.98
N ASN A 398 -15.87 9.98 9.15
CA ASN A 398 -16.55 9.42 10.31
C ASN A 398 -15.60 8.93 11.42
N ASP A 399 -14.27 8.98 11.22
CA ASP A 399 -13.27 8.57 12.20
C ASP A 399 -12.37 9.75 12.65
N PRO A 400 -12.64 10.35 13.83
CA PRO A 400 -11.83 11.43 14.37
C PRO A 400 -10.35 11.06 14.60
N GLU A 401 -10.05 9.80 14.96
CA GLU A 401 -8.66 9.35 15.13
C GLU A 401 -7.94 9.30 13.79
N PHE A 402 -8.64 8.93 12.72
CA PHE A 402 -8.09 8.92 11.37
C PHE A 402 -7.75 10.34 10.91
N GLN A 403 -8.62 11.31 11.18
CA GLN A 403 -8.38 12.73 10.90
C GLN A 403 -7.22 13.31 11.71
N GLU A 404 -7.15 12.97 13.00
CA GLU A 404 -6.06 13.39 13.88
C GLU A 404 -4.72 12.83 13.39
N ALA A 405 -4.68 11.52 13.07
CA ALA A 405 -3.49 10.86 12.56
C ALA A 405 -2.98 11.50 11.26
N GLN A 406 -3.89 11.87 10.35
CA GLN A 406 -3.52 12.60 9.13
C GLN A 406 -2.96 13.99 9.46
N THR A 407 -3.65 14.75 10.30
CA THR A 407 -3.30 16.14 10.60
C THR A 407 -1.95 16.24 11.30
N LYS A 408 -1.70 15.37 12.28
CA LYS A 408 -0.43 15.33 13.04
C LYS A 408 0.69 14.61 12.27
N GLY A 409 0.38 13.64 11.42
CA GLY A 409 1.35 12.95 10.57
C GLY A 409 1.82 13.78 9.37
N TYR A 410 0.99 14.71 8.89
CA TYR A 410 1.28 15.58 7.75
C TYR A 410 0.94 17.04 8.06
N PRO A 411 1.65 17.67 9.02
CA PRO A 411 1.42 19.06 9.35
C PRO A 411 1.67 19.94 8.13
N ALA A 412 0.91 21.04 8.02
CA ALA A 412 1.14 22.01 6.96
C ALA A 412 2.59 22.52 7.02
N PRO A 413 3.25 22.72 5.87
CA PRO A 413 4.61 23.23 5.86
C PRO A 413 4.64 24.61 6.53
N VAL A 414 5.44 24.73 7.60
CA VAL A 414 5.73 26.02 8.22
C VAL A 414 6.47 26.85 7.15
N PRO A 415 6.01 28.06 6.81
CA PRO A 415 6.68 28.88 5.82
C PRO A 415 8.11 29.16 6.30
N GLU A 416 9.11 28.63 5.60
CA GLU A 416 10.51 28.93 5.90
C GLU A 416 10.70 30.45 5.82
N LYS A 417 11.14 31.07 6.92
CA LYS A 417 11.62 32.45 6.92
C LYS A 417 12.70 32.55 5.84
N LYS A 418 12.44 33.30 4.76
CA LYS A 418 13.39 33.55 3.68
C LYS A 418 14.75 33.87 4.30
N LYS A 419 15.75 33.01 4.10
CA LYS A 419 17.14 33.30 4.49
C LYS A 419 17.52 34.63 3.84
N VAL A 420 17.69 35.67 4.65
CA VAL A 420 18.23 36.96 4.21
C VAL A 420 19.57 36.65 3.52
N LYS A 421 19.70 37.04 2.25
CA LYS A 421 20.95 36.88 1.51
C LYS A 421 22.06 37.58 2.29
N LYS A 422 22.97 36.83 2.90
CA LYS A 422 24.26 37.37 3.34
C LYS A 422 24.94 37.93 2.09
N VAL A 423 25.10 39.25 2.03
CA VAL A 423 25.91 39.93 1.02
C VAL A 423 27.30 39.31 1.08
N LYS A 424 27.76 38.72 -0.02
CA LYS A 424 29.14 38.25 -0.13
C LYS A 424 30.04 39.48 -0.20
N ASP A 425 30.74 39.77 0.88
CA ASP A 425 31.85 40.71 0.87
C ASP A 425 32.96 40.13 -0.03
N LYS A 426 33.07 40.66 -1.24
CA LYS A 426 34.18 40.34 -2.14
C LYS A 426 35.39 41.12 -1.64
N GLY A 427 36.15 40.50 -0.74
CA GLY A 427 37.42 41.02 -0.25
C GLY A 427 38.30 41.53 -1.39
N SER A 428 38.74 42.78 -1.29
CA SER A 428 39.61 43.44 -2.25
C SER A 428 41.01 42.83 -2.20
N ARG A 429 41.32 41.94 -3.14
CA ARG A 429 42.70 41.55 -3.46
C ARG A 429 43.03 41.97 -4.88
N HIS A 430 43.54 43.19 -5.05
CA HIS A 430 44.41 43.60 -6.15
C HIS A 430 45.45 44.59 -5.61
N PRO A 431 46.76 44.35 -5.75
CA PRO A 431 47.79 45.29 -5.36
C PRO A 431 48.09 46.23 -6.53
N GLY A 432 47.88 47.53 -6.34
CA GLY A 432 48.41 48.57 -7.24
C GLY A 432 47.42 49.66 -7.63
N ALA A 433 47.42 50.75 -6.86
CA ALA A 433 47.39 52.16 -7.30
C ALA A 433 46.88 53.05 -6.16
N ILE A 434 47.72 54.02 -5.78
CA ILE A 434 47.52 54.95 -4.67
C ILE A 434 46.90 56.26 -5.19
N LYS A 435 45.95 56.82 -4.40
CA LYS A 435 45.43 58.22 -4.32
C LYS A 435 44.52 58.68 -5.48
N LYS A 436 43.38 59.36 -5.25
CA LYS A 436 43.09 60.52 -4.36
C LYS A 436 41.59 60.61 -3.97
N ALA A 437 41.32 61.25 -2.81
CA ALA A 437 40.11 61.82 -2.18
C ALA A 437 38.82 62.02 -3.05
N GLU A 438 37.58 62.01 -2.54
CA GLU A 438 37.04 62.76 -1.39
C GLU A 438 35.56 62.38 -1.07
N ALA A 439 35.15 62.59 0.20
CA ALA A 439 33.83 62.97 0.73
C ALA A 439 32.65 61.97 0.99
N ALA A 440 32.20 62.02 2.27
CA ALA A 440 30.89 61.70 2.88
C ALA A 440 30.42 60.22 2.88
N GLY A 441 30.05 59.56 3.98
CA GLY A 441 29.80 59.89 5.38
C GLY A 441 28.88 58.76 5.91
N ASP A 442 29.26 58.03 6.95
CA ASP A 442 28.40 56.96 7.50
C ASP A 442 28.53 56.88 9.03
N ALA A 443 27.36 56.93 9.67
CA ALA A 443 27.15 56.77 11.10
C ALA A 443 25.85 55.98 11.28
N SER A 444 25.93 54.65 11.24
CA SER A 444 24.96 53.77 11.90
C SER A 444 25.48 52.32 11.92
N GLY A 445 26.08 51.91 13.04
CA GLY A 445 26.54 50.53 13.22
C GLY A 445 26.77 50.11 14.68
N ALA A 446 26.45 50.97 15.65
CA ALA A 446 26.70 50.70 17.06
C ALA A 446 25.49 50.16 17.84
N ASP A 447 24.26 50.33 17.34
CA ASP A 447 23.05 49.98 18.10
C ASP A 447 22.64 48.49 18.02
N GLU A 448 22.99 47.77 16.94
CA GLU A 448 22.56 46.37 16.77
C GLU A 448 23.35 45.36 17.62
N ALA A 449 24.55 45.73 18.08
CA ALA A 449 25.38 44.87 18.92
C ALA A 449 25.00 44.94 20.41
N ALA A 450 24.37 46.04 20.84
CA ALA A 450 23.99 46.24 22.24
C ALA A 450 22.68 45.52 22.61
N GLU A 451 21.75 45.35 21.66
CA GLU A 451 20.49 44.63 21.91
C GLU A 451 20.68 43.11 22.04
N LYS A 452 21.54 42.50 21.21
CA LYS A 452 21.78 41.04 21.23
C LYS A 452 22.45 40.52 22.49
N LEU A 453 23.13 41.38 23.24
CA LEU A 453 23.78 41.03 24.51
C LEU A 453 22.83 41.12 25.73
N LYS A 454 21.66 41.77 25.58
CA LYS A 454 20.65 41.83 26.65
C LYS A 454 19.68 40.64 26.64
N GLU A 455 19.34 40.11 25.46
CA GLU A 455 18.44 38.94 25.37
C GLU A 455 19.12 37.65 25.84
N ALA A 456 20.42 37.46 25.56
CA ALA A 456 21.14 36.25 25.95
C ALA A 456 21.36 36.07 27.47
N LYS A 457 21.13 37.11 28.28
CA LYS A 457 21.28 37.03 29.75
C LYS A 457 19.98 36.74 30.52
N LEU A 458 18.84 36.69 29.83
CA LEU A 458 17.53 36.49 30.46
C LEU A 458 17.01 35.04 30.40
N GLU A 459 17.64 34.15 29.63
CA GLU A 459 17.24 32.73 29.52
C GLU A 459 17.99 31.77 30.44
N GLU A 460 19.06 32.21 31.13
CA GLU A 460 19.81 31.37 32.09
C GLU A 460 19.32 31.49 33.55
N SER A 461 18.17 32.13 33.81
CA SER A 461 17.52 32.04 35.12
C SER A 461 16.02 31.88 35.00
N LYS A 462 15.55 30.63 34.93
CA LYS A 462 14.28 30.16 35.49
C LYS A 462 14.22 28.64 35.54
#